data_AF-A0A433XF21-F1
#
_entry.id   AF-A0A433XF21-F1
#
_cell.length_a   1.000
_cell.length_b   1.000
_cell.length_c   1.000
_cell.angle_alpha   90.00
_cell.angle_beta   90.00
_cell.angle_gamma   90.00
#
_symmetry.space_group_name_H-M   'P 1'
#
loop_
_entity.id
_entity.type
_entity.pdbx_description
1 polymer ?
#
loop_
_entity_poly.entity_id
_entity_poly.type
_entity_poly.pdbx_seq_one_letter_code
_entity_poly.pdbx_strand_id
1 'polypeptide(L)'
;MHSVLIVHARAHQIWRDTAKADVPPLSPELMADVIETAGPVEDGWSWDGEIFSPPASPPPPTYRLYRSVFIARQSNAESGTLETALQQAEPKLRQMFYASEYFVSDDPLFAVLHWTVAEALGETRADELLAQEEQ
;
A
#
# COMPACT_ATOMS: atom_id res chain seq x y z
N MET A 1 22.29 -2.26 31.69
CA MET A 1 20.85 -2.58 31.82
C MET A 1 20.11 -1.26 31.96
N HIS A 2 19.38 -0.83 30.93
CA HIS A 2 18.16 -0.04 30.96
C HIS A 2 17.84 0.48 29.54
N SER A 3 16.55 0.43 29.20
CA SER A 3 15.87 1.22 28.17
C SER A 3 15.82 0.66 26.73
N VAL A 4 15.14 -0.48 26.56
CA VAL A 4 14.40 -0.79 25.31
C VAL A 4 12.92 -0.56 25.62
N LEU A 5 12.50 0.71 25.60
CA LEU A 5 11.13 1.11 25.95
C LEU A 5 10.70 2.34 25.15
N ILE A 6 10.99 2.37 23.84
CA ILE A 6 10.53 3.44 22.95
C ILE A 6 10.23 2.87 21.55
N VAL A 7 9.22 2.02 21.44
CA VAL A 7 8.63 1.70 20.12
C VAL A 7 7.11 1.87 20.14
N HIS A 8 6.47 1.72 21.30
CA HIS A 8 5.01 1.84 21.41
C HIS A 8 4.45 3.27 21.47
N ALA A 9 5.29 4.31 21.46
CA ALA A 9 4.82 5.70 21.63
C ALA A 9 4.62 6.48 20.32
N ARG A 10 5.01 5.95 19.15
CA ARG A 10 5.04 6.75 17.90
C ARG A 10 3.78 6.65 17.03
N ALA A 11 2.96 5.60 17.20
CA ALA A 11 1.73 5.42 16.41
C ALA A 11 0.59 6.37 16.83
N HIS A 12 0.48 6.71 18.12
CA HIS A 12 -0.57 7.63 18.62
C HIS A 12 -0.24 9.12 18.48
N GLN A 13 1.01 9.49 18.14
CA GLN A 13 1.43 10.89 18.05
C GLN A 13 1.09 11.48 16.67
N ILE A 14 1.22 10.70 15.60
CA ILE A 14 0.99 11.16 14.22
C ILE A 14 -0.48 11.53 14.00
N TRP A 15 -1.42 10.77 14.58
CA TRP A 15 -2.86 11.04 14.42
C TRP A 15 -3.34 12.27 15.21
N ARG A 16 -2.65 12.65 16.29
CA ARG A 16 -3.02 13.79 17.15
C ARG A 16 -2.49 15.14 16.64
N ASP A 17 -1.42 15.13 15.86
CA ASP A 17 -0.77 16.36 15.33
C ASP A 17 -1.51 16.92 14.11
N THR A 18 -2.02 16.04 13.23
CA THR A 18 -2.81 16.43 12.05
C THR A 18 -4.18 17.04 12.36
N ALA A 19 -4.69 16.88 13.59
CA ALA A 19 -5.98 17.42 14.00
C ALA A 19 -5.87 18.80 14.68
N LYS A 20 -4.66 19.32 14.90
CA LYS A 20 -4.42 20.56 15.67
C LYS A 20 -3.52 21.60 15.00
N ALA A 21 -3.12 21.37 13.74
CA ALA A 21 -2.36 22.35 12.96
C ALA A 21 -3.30 23.36 12.28
N ASP A 22 -3.48 24.47 13.00
CA ASP A 22 -3.67 25.82 12.50
C ASP A 22 -3.25 26.00 11.02
N VAL A 23 -4.23 26.21 10.12
CA VAL A 23 -4.00 26.50 8.71
C VAL A 23 -3.59 27.96 8.59
N PRO A 24 -2.37 28.31 8.16
CA PRO A 24 -2.02 29.70 7.91
C PRO A 24 -2.77 30.21 6.65
N PRO A 25 -3.32 31.44 6.64
CA PRO A 25 -3.97 31.99 5.47
C PRO A 25 -2.94 32.23 4.35
N LEU A 26 -3.23 31.70 3.16
CA LEU A 26 -2.43 31.91 1.95
C LEU A 26 -2.55 33.39 1.50
N SER A 27 -1.40 34.05 1.31
CA SER A 27 -1.30 35.45 0.90
C SER A 27 -1.94 35.72 -0.49
N PRO A 28 -2.63 36.86 -0.69
CA PRO A 28 -3.42 37.16 -1.89
C PRO A 28 -2.65 37.75 -3.10
N GLU A 29 -1.34 37.58 -3.21
CA GLU A 29 -0.49 38.37 -4.14
C GLU A 29 -0.15 37.74 -5.51
N LEU A 30 -0.93 36.79 -6.02
CA LEU A 30 -0.73 36.23 -7.37
C LEU A 30 -2.03 36.14 -8.18
N MET A 31 -2.91 37.12 -8.01
CA MET A 31 -4.09 37.33 -8.84
C MET A 31 -4.04 38.72 -9.47
N ALA A 32 -4.11 38.74 -10.80
CA ALA A 32 -4.34 39.89 -11.68
C ALA A 32 -3.13 40.80 -11.97
N ASP A 33 -2.47 40.57 -13.12
CA ASP A 33 -2.57 41.50 -14.26
C ASP A 33 -1.84 40.92 -15.49
N VAL A 34 -2.57 40.74 -16.59
CA VAL A 34 -2.16 40.92 -18.01
C VAL A 34 -3.29 40.28 -18.84
N ILE A 35 -4.27 41.10 -19.18
CA ILE A 35 -5.20 40.85 -20.28
C ILE A 35 -4.85 41.89 -21.33
N GLU A 36 -4.23 41.51 -22.45
CA GLU A 36 -4.35 42.30 -23.70
C GLU A 36 -4.17 41.43 -24.96
N THR A 37 -5.31 41.00 -25.49
CA THR A 37 -5.78 41.15 -26.88
C THR A 37 -4.78 40.96 -28.05
N ALA A 38 -4.94 39.84 -28.77
CA ALA A 38 -4.90 39.81 -30.23
C ALA A 38 -5.97 38.84 -30.75
N GLY A 39 -6.82 39.32 -31.66
CA GLY A 39 -7.87 38.53 -32.33
C GLY A 39 -7.31 37.58 -33.40
N PRO A 40 -8.19 37.04 -34.27
CA PRO A 40 -8.39 35.62 -34.46
C PRO A 40 -7.39 35.01 -35.46
N VAL A 41 -6.83 33.84 -35.12
CA VAL A 41 -6.41 32.90 -36.16
C VAL A 41 -7.35 31.71 -36.08
N GLU A 42 -8.28 31.68 -37.03
CA GLU A 42 -8.90 30.44 -37.44
C GLU A 42 -7.81 29.53 -37.98
N ASP A 43 -7.37 28.58 -37.17
CA ASP A 43 -6.81 27.33 -37.66
C ASP A 43 -7.53 26.24 -36.89
N GLY A 44 -8.68 25.85 -37.44
CA GLY A 44 -9.46 24.72 -36.98
C GLY A 44 -8.61 23.46 -37.06
N TRP A 45 -8.06 23.05 -35.92
CA TRP A 45 -7.61 21.68 -35.72
C TRP A 45 -8.69 20.96 -34.93
N SER A 46 -9.70 20.48 -35.67
CA SER A 46 -10.61 19.45 -35.18
C SER A 46 -9.83 18.13 -35.16
N TRP A 47 -9.48 17.68 -33.96
CA TRP A 47 -9.25 16.26 -33.72
C TRP A 47 -10.55 15.72 -33.16
N ASP A 48 -11.19 14.83 -33.93
CA ASP A 48 -12.37 14.07 -33.54
C ASP A 48 -12.34 13.70 -32.06
N GLY A 49 -13.44 13.98 -31.37
CA GLY A 49 -13.62 13.78 -29.93
C GLY A 49 -13.67 12.31 -29.50
N GLU A 50 -12.67 11.53 -29.88
CA GLU A 50 -12.46 10.21 -29.34
C GLU A 50 -11.59 10.34 -28.10
N ILE A 51 -12.27 10.35 -26.94
CA ILE A 51 -11.59 10.09 -25.67
C ILE A 51 -10.95 8.72 -25.82
N PHE A 52 -9.62 8.68 -25.97
CA PHE A 52 -8.86 7.44 -25.91
C PHE A 52 -8.94 6.94 -24.47
N SER A 53 -10.04 6.27 -24.11
CA SER A 53 -10.07 5.42 -22.94
C SER A 53 -9.15 4.25 -23.24
N PRO A 54 -8.00 4.11 -22.54
CA PRO A 54 -7.23 2.89 -22.66
C PRO A 54 -8.19 1.71 -22.40
N PRO A 55 -8.08 0.59 -23.13
CA PRO A 55 -8.88 -0.57 -22.81
C PRO A 55 -8.67 -0.86 -21.33
N ALA A 56 -9.76 -0.94 -20.57
CA ALA A 56 -9.68 -1.28 -19.15
C ALA A 56 -8.90 -2.59 -19.06
N SER A 57 -7.69 -2.55 -18.50
CA SER A 57 -6.94 -3.77 -18.25
C SER A 57 -7.83 -4.69 -17.44
N PRO A 58 -7.96 -5.97 -17.84
CA PRO A 58 -8.74 -6.90 -17.03
C PRO A 58 -8.16 -6.91 -15.61
N PRO A 59 -9.00 -7.00 -14.58
CA PRO A 59 -8.51 -7.11 -13.21
C PRO A 59 -7.55 -8.30 -13.13
N PRO A 60 -6.46 -8.19 -12.36
CA PRO A 60 -5.52 -9.30 -12.20
C PRO A 60 -6.29 -10.54 -11.74
N PRO A 61 -5.96 -11.73 -12.27
CA PRO A 61 -6.66 -12.94 -11.90
C PRO A 61 -6.48 -13.19 -10.40
N THR A 62 -7.60 -13.46 -9.72
CA THR A 62 -7.56 -13.89 -8.33
C THR A 62 -6.87 -15.26 -8.24
N TYR A 63 -5.87 -15.39 -7.37
CA TYR A 63 -5.17 -16.64 -7.14
C TYR A 63 -5.20 -17.05 -5.67
N ARG A 64 -4.90 -18.33 -5.44
CA ARG A 64 -4.77 -18.92 -4.10
C ARG A 64 -3.32 -19.25 -3.85
N LEU A 65 -2.82 -18.87 -2.68
CA LEU A 65 -1.50 -19.24 -2.21
C LEU A 65 -1.64 -20.14 -0.99
N TYR A 66 -1.18 -21.38 -1.09
CA TYR A 66 -1.18 -22.29 0.05
C TYR A 66 -0.18 -21.84 1.11
N ARG A 67 -0.57 -21.93 2.39
CA ARG A 67 0.32 -21.57 3.51
C ARG A 67 1.57 -22.45 3.53
N SER A 68 1.44 -23.72 3.18
CA SER A 68 2.58 -24.64 3.04
C SER A 68 3.62 -24.12 2.05
N VAL A 69 3.18 -23.59 0.91
CA VAL A 69 4.05 -23.02 -0.13
C VAL A 69 4.68 -21.72 0.34
N PHE A 70 3.89 -20.84 0.95
CA PHE A 70 4.38 -19.61 1.58
C PHE A 70 5.48 -19.90 2.61
N ILE A 71 5.31 -20.92 3.46
CA ILE A 71 6.32 -21.35 4.43
C ILE A 71 7.54 -21.96 3.74
N ALA A 72 7.33 -22.80 2.70
CA ALA A 72 8.43 -23.45 1.98
C ALA A 72 9.33 -22.46 1.23
N ARG A 73 8.82 -21.29 0.82
CA ARG A 73 9.59 -20.22 0.16
C ARG A 73 10.46 -19.42 1.13
N GLN A 74 10.21 -19.52 2.44
CA GLN A 74 10.97 -18.82 3.47
C GLN A 74 12.19 -19.62 3.88
N SER A 75 13.28 -18.91 4.15
CA SER A 75 14.40 -19.45 4.92
C SER A 75 14.06 -19.51 6.41
N ASN A 76 14.78 -20.34 7.16
CA ASN A 76 14.59 -20.46 8.62
C ASN A 76 14.76 -19.12 9.36
N ALA A 77 15.66 -18.25 8.89
CA ALA A 77 15.87 -16.93 9.48
C ALA A 77 14.65 -16.02 9.24
N GLU A 78 14.11 -16.01 8.03
CA GLU A 78 12.91 -15.24 7.66
C GLU A 78 11.70 -15.72 8.46
N SER A 79 11.53 -17.03 8.62
CA SER A 79 10.44 -17.59 9.43
C SER A 79 10.52 -17.15 10.90
N GLY A 80 11.72 -17.06 11.47
CA GLY A 80 11.90 -16.54 12.83
C GLY A 80 11.51 -15.06 12.97
N THR A 81 11.89 -14.24 11.99
CA THR A 81 11.51 -12.82 11.93
C THR A 81 9.99 -12.66 11.77
N LEU A 82 9.38 -13.40 10.85
CA LEU A 82 7.94 -13.34 10.59
C LEU A 82 7.13 -13.84 11.79
N GLU A 83 7.54 -14.93 12.43
CA GLU A 83 6.91 -15.44 13.65
C GLU A 83 6.96 -14.38 14.76
N THR A 84 8.09 -13.68 14.91
CA THR A 84 8.22 -12.56 15.86
C THR A 84 7.24 -11.43 15.51
N ALA A 85 7.14 -11.06 14.24
CA ALA A 85 6.20 -10.03 13.78
C ALA A 85 4.73 -10.42 14.04
N LEU A 86 4.35 -11.67 13.73
CA LEU A 86 3.02 -12.22 14.00
C LEU A 86 2.70 -12.29 15.49
N GLN A 87 3.69 -12.50 16.35
CA GLN A 87 3.49 -12.47 17.80
C GLN A 87 3.20 -11.07 18.34
N GLN A 88 3.69 -10.02 17.68
CA GLN A 88 3.39 -8.62 18.01
C GLN A 88 2.09 -8.12 17.36
N ALA A 89 1.62 -8.79 16.30
CA ALA A 89 0.36 -8.48 15.65
C ALA A 89 -0.86 -8.78 16.54
N GLU A 90 -2.03 -8.29 16.13
CA GLU A 90 -3.27 -8.53 16.87
C GLU A 90 -3.55 -10.04 17.03
N PRO A 91 -4.04 -10.50 18.19
CA PRO A 91 -4.30 -11.93 18.43
C PRO A 91 -5.21 -12.58 17.39
N LYS A 92 -6.18 -11.82 16.88
CA LYS A 92 -7.12 -12.27 15.85
C LYS A 92 -6.42 -12.53 14.51
N LEU A 93 -5.51 -11.65 14.08
CA LEU A 93 -4.73 -11.83 12.84
C LEU A 93 -3.83 -13.05 12.92
N ARG A 94 -3.15 -13.22 14.05
CA ARG A 94 -2.33 -14.41 14.32
C ARG A 94 -3.17 -15.70 14.26
N GLN A 95 -4.36 -15.70 14.87
CA GLN A 95 -5.28 -16.83 14.77
C GLN A 95 -5.73 -17.10 13.34
N MET A 96 -6.05 -16.06 12.57
CA MET A 96 -6.43 -16.19 11.15
C MET A 96 -5.29 -16.78 10.33
N PHE A 97 -4.06 -16.32 10.51
CA PHE A 97 -2.88 -16.87 9.83
C PHE A 97 -2.67 -18.36 10.12
N TYR A 98 -2.77 -18.78 11.38
CA TYR A 98 -2.62 -20.20 11.74
C TYR A 98 -3.84 -21.07 11.42
N ALA A 99 -5.04 -20.49 11.33
CA ALA A 99 -6.25 -21.21 10.94
C ALA A 99 -6.36 -21.38 9.41
N SER A 100 -5.74 -20.49 8.64
CA SER A 100 -5.81 -20.50 7.18
C SER A 100 -4.92 -21.59 6.58
N GLU A 101 -5.50 -22.36 5.66
CA GLU A 101 -4.76 -23.33 4.83
C GLU A 101 -4.21 -22.67 3.56
N TYR A 102 -4.93 -21.68 3.03
CA TYR A 102 -4.56 -20.88 1.87
C TYR A 102 -5.00 -19.42 2.05
N PHE A 103 -4.34 -18.51 1.34
CA PHE A 103 -4.69 -17.10 1.24
C PHE A 103 -5.18 -16.80 -0.18
N VAL A 104 -6.17 -15.92 -0.30
CA VAL A 104 -6.75 -15.53 -1.59
C VAL A 104 -6.32 -14.09 -1.89
N SER A 105 -5.76 -13.84 -3.07
CA SER A 105 -5.16 -12.54 -3.41
C SER A 105 -6.12 -11.34 -3.37
N ASP A 106 -7.42 -11.60 -3.49
CA ASP A 106 -8.50 -10.59 -3.44
C ASP A 106 -9.13 -10.46 -2.04
N ASP A 107 -8.67 -11.24 -1.05
CA ASP A 107 -9.19 -11.18 0.32
C ASP A 107 -8.49 -10.06 1.13
N PRO A 108 -9.21 -9.27 1.95
CA PRO A 108 -8.59 -8.27 2.81
C PRO A 108 -7.49 -8.81 3.73
N LEU A 109 -7.57 -10.08 4.16
CA LEU A 109 -6.54 -10.74 4.96
C LEU A 109 -5.23 -10.86 4.20
N PHE A 110 -5.27 -11.03 2.87
CA PHE A 110 -4.09 -11.10 2.03
C PHE A 110 -3.33 -9.77 2.01
N ALA A 111 -4.05 -8.65 1.94
CA ALA A 111 -3.45 -7.32 2.04
C ALA A 111 -2.79 -7.09 3.41
N VAL A 112 -3.45 -7.52 4.50
CA VAL A 112 -2.86 -7.41 5.85
C VAL A 112 -1.64 -8.31 6.01
N LEU A 113 -1.68 -9.52 5.44
CA LEU A 113 -0.55 -10.44 5.45
C LEU A 113 0.62 -9.84 4.65
N HIS A 114 0.36 -9.33 3.44
CA HIS A 114 1.36 -8.67 2.61
C HIS A 114 2.05 -7.54 3.36
N TRP A 115 1.27 -6.62 3.95
CA TRP A 115 1.83 -5.54 4.76
C TRP A 115 2.67 -6.06 5.94
N THR A 116 2.20 -7.08 6.65
CA THR A 116 2.94 -7.67 7.79
C THR A 116 4.27 -8.28 7.36
N VAL A 117 4.28 -8.98 6.22
CA VAL A 117 5.50 -9.58 5.66
C VAL A 117 6.44 -8.49 5.13
N ALA A 118 5.89 -7.43 4.51
CA ALA A 118 6.67 -6.30 4.01
C ALA A 118 7.35 -5.53 5.15
N GLU A 119 6.66 -5.31 6.27
CA GLU A 119 7.27 -4.70 7.47
C GLU A 119 8.36 -5.59 8.08
N ALA A 120 8.19 -6.91 8.03
CA ALA A 120 9.12 -7.87 8.64
C ALA A 120 10.37 -8.12 7.77
N LEU A 121 10.20 -8.25 6.45
CA LEU A 121 11.21 -8.76 5.52
C LEU A 121 11.52 -7.82 4.35
N GLY A 122 10.74 -6.75 4.19
CA GLY A 122 10.82 -5.81 3.06
C GLY A 122 9.77 -6.09 1.98
N GLU A 123 9.35 -5.03 1.28
CA GLU A 123 8.29 -5.05 0.26
C GLU A 123 8.59 -6.03 -0.89
N THR A 124 9.77 -5.94 -1.50
CA THR A 124 10.19 -6.85 -2.58
C THR A 124 10.11 -8.32 -2.16
N ARG A 125 10.52 -8.62 -0.93
CA ARG A 125 10.52 -9.99 -0.44
C ARG A 125 9.10 -10.48 -0.13
N ALA A 126 8.24 -9.60 0.35
CA ALA A 126 6.81 -9.90 0.52
C ALA A 126 6.14 -10.25 -0.81
N ASP A 127 6.41 -9.48 -1.86
CA ASP A 127 5.90 -9.76 -3.21
C ASP A 127 6.36 -11.13 -3.72
N GLU A 128 7.64 -11.45 -3.58
CA GLU A 128 8.19 -12.76 -3.99
C GLU A 128 7.54 -13.93 -3.22
N LEU A 129 7.40 -13.78 -1.91
CA LEU A 129 6.82 -14.83 -1.06
C LEU A 129 5.34 -15.04 -1.37
N LEU A 130 4.62 -13.96 -1.66
CA LEU A 130 3.17 -13.96 -1.87
C LEU A 130 2.75 -14.10 -3.33
N ALA A 131 3.69 -14.12 -4.27
CA ALA A 131 3.42 -14.30 -5.70
C ALA A 131 2.65 -15.59 -6.00
N GLN A 132 1.91 -15.59 -7.11
CA GLN A 132 1.21 -16.76 -7.62
C GLN A 132 2.17 -17.94 -7.80
N GLU A 133 1.68 -19.17 -7.60
CA GLU A 133 2.41 -20.36 -8.04
C GLU A 133 2.41 -20.43 -9.58
N GLU A 134 3.60 -20.48 -10.17
CA GLU A 134 3.76 -20.84 -11.59
C GLU A 134 3.39 -22.32 -11.73
N GLN A 135 2.25 -22.58 -12.38
CA GLN A 135 1.76 -23.94 -12.68
C GLN A 135 2.44 -24.54 -13.90
#